data_AF-A0A6P1ZYL2-F1
#
_entry.id   AF-A0A6P1ZYL2-F1
#
_cell.length_a   1.000
_cell.length_b   1.000
_cell.length_c   1.000
_cell.angle_alpha   90.00
_cell.angle_beta   90.00
_cell.angle_gamma   90.00
#
_symmetry.space_group_name_H-M   'P 1'
#
loop_
_entity.id
_entity.type
_entity.pdbx_description
1 polymer ?
#
loop_
_entity_poly.entity_id
_entity_poly.type
_entity_poly.pdbx_seq_one_letter_code
_entity_poly.pdbx_strand_id
1 'polypeptide(L)'
;MKPRRCKHSTDYDLFLDFPATKSHLAELLGVARSTLVTWENIAFWRITSFRDAYPKKADGSRDRESPLSPYQAWVLSRVGRLMAQLRRSERVRGYILQNPNDFSKYSYTKAQKQLAKIGA
;
A
#
# COMPACT_ATOMS: atom_id res chain seq x y z
N MET A 1 14.56 0.45 1.71
CA MET A 1 15.20 1.12 0.56
C MET A 1 14.53 2.47 0.41
N LYS A 2 15.26 3.59 0.48
CA LYS A 2 14.65 4.93 0.37
C LYS A 2 14.28 5.24 -1.09
N PRO A 3 13.23 6.05 -1.34
CA PRO A 3 12.88 6.45 -2.70
C PRO A 3 14.05 7.21 -3.34
N ARG A 4 14.34 6.93 -4.61
CA ARG A 4 15.51 7.49 -5.31
C ARG A 4 15.29 8.92 -5.77
N ARG A 5 14.02 9.31 -6.01
CA ARG A 5 13.66 10.63 -6.56
C ARG A 5 13.21 11.65 -5.52
N CYS A 6 12.64 11.22 -4.39
CA CYS A 6 12.18 12.12 -3.34
C CYS A 6 12.39 11.48 -1.96
N LYS A 7 13.14 12.13 -1.08
CA LYS A 7 13.44 11.60 0.27
C LYS A 7 12.19 11.46 1.15
N HIS A 8 11.12 12.18 0.80
CA HIS A 8 9.91 12.37 1.58
C HIS A 8 8.65 11.71 0.98
N SER A 9 8.76 11.07 -0.19
CA SER A 9 7.59 10.48 -0.88
C SER A 9 6.97 9.29 -0.15
N THR A 10 7.65 8.80 0.89
CA THR A 10 7.15 7.76 1.80
C THR A 10 7.07 8.26 3.23
N ASP A 11 6.84 9.55 3.46
CA ASP A 11 6.65 10.10 4.81
C ASP A 11 5.16 10.12 5.19
N TYR A 12 4.29 10.21 4.18
CA TYR A 12 2.84 10.30 4.31
C TYR A 12 2.14 9.12 3.65
N ASP A 13 0.92 8.85 4.11
CA ASP A 13 0.03 7.91 3.42
C ASP A 13 -0.52 8.58 2.16
N LEU A 14 -0.51 7.83 1.05
CA LEU A 14 -1.05 8.29 -0.23
C LEU A 14 -2.51 7.86 -0.34
N PHE A 15 -3.38 8.81 -0.68
CA PHE A 15 -4.79 8.57 -0.98
C PHE A 15 -5.02 8.92 -2.45
N LEU A 16 -5.59 7.98 -3.20
CA LEU A 16 -5.92 8.17 -4.61
C LEU A 16 -7.43 8.11 -4.77
N ASP A 17 -7.97 8.89 -5.69
CA ASP A 17 -9.41 8.86 -6.01
C ASP A 17 -9.75 7.84 -7.11
N PHE A 18 -8.74 7.26 -7.74
CA PHE A 18 -8.87 6.34 -8.87
C PHE A 18 -7.93 5.13 -8.74
N PRO A 19 -8.25 4.01 -9.41
CA PRO A 19 -7.36 2.86 -9.48
C PRO A 19 -6.05 3.19 -10.23
N ALA A 20 -4.92 2.73 -9.71
CA ALA A 20 -3.59 3.04 -10.25
C ALA A 20 -2.82 1.77 -10.61
N THR A 21 -2.10 1.80 -11.74
CA THR A 21 -1.15 0.72 -12.06
C THR A 21 0.04 0.74 -11.10
N LYS A 22 0.72 -0.41 -10.95
CA LYS A 22 1.94 -0.49 -10.14
C LYS A 22 3.03 0.47 -10.61
N SER A 23 3.15 0.67 -11.93
CA SER A 23 4.12 1.60 -12.49
C SER A 23 3.79 3.04 -12.12
N HIS A 24 2.53 3.44 -12.25
CA HIS A 24 2.08 4.78 -11.87
C HIS A 24 2.27 5.04 -10.37
N LEU A 25 1.89 4.08 -9.51
CA LEU A 25 2.08 4.22 -8.07
C LEU A 25 3.57 4.28 -7.68
N ALA A 26 4.43 3.50 -8.34
CA ALA A 26 5.87 3.54 -8.09
C ALA A 26 6.47 4.91 -8.44
N GLU A 27 5.99 5.52 -9.53
CA GLU A 27 6.38 6.87 -9.94
C GLU A 27 5.94 7.93 -8.91
N LEU A 28 4.67 7.91 -8.49
CA LEU A 28 4.15 8.81 -7.45
C LEU A 28 4.93 8.70 -6.14
N LEU A 29 5.27 7.47 -5.74
CA LEU A 29 6.04 7.20 -4.53
C LEU A 29 7.57 7.39 -4.73
N GLY A 30 8.05 7.73 -5.93
CA GLY A 30 9.47 7.95 -6.21
C GLY A 30 10.37 6.72 -6.02
N VAL A 31 9.81 5.50 -6.12
CA VAL A 31 10.51 4.23 -5.94
C VAL A 31 10.60 3.43 -7.25
N ALA A 32 11.50 2.45 -7.28
CA ALA A 32 11.54 1.51 -8.41
C ALA A 32 10.29 0.60 -8.39
N ARG A 33 9.77 0.24 -9.57
CA ARG A 33 8.65 -0.71 -9.70
C ARG A 33 8.92 -2.04 -8.97
N SER A 34 10.13 -2.56 -9.04
CA SER A 34 10.54 -3.78 -8.33
C SER A 34 10.44 -3.67 -6.80
N THR A 35 10.72 -2.49 -6.25
CA THR A 35 10.52 -2.19 -4.83
C THR A 35 9.04 -2.23 -4.47
N LEU A 36 8.18 -1.61 -5.29
CA LEU A 36 6.73 -1.66 -5.08
C LEU A 36 6.19 -3.09 -5.15
N VAL A 37 6.67 -3.92 -6.09
CA VAL A 37 6.30 -5.36 -6.18
C VAL A 37 6.71 -6.12 -4.91
N THR A 38 7.84 -5.76 -4.29
CA THR A 38 8.25 -6.36 -3.02
C THR A 38 7.28 -6.00 -1.89
N TRP A 39 6.85 -4.74 -1.83
CA TRP A 39 5.85 -4.28 -0.85
C TRP A 39 4.49 -4.94 -1.08
N GLU A 40 4.09 -5.07 -2.34
CA GLU A 40 2.89 -5.78 -2.77
C GLU A 40 2.91 -7.24 -2.31
N ASN A 41 4.03 -7.94 -2.46
CA ASN A 41 4.16 -9.31 -1.95
C ASN A 41 3.97 -9.39 -0.43
N ILE A 42 4.54 -8.44 0.33
CA ILE A 42 4.35 -8.40 1.80
C ILE A 42 2.87 -8.19 2.13
N ALA A 43 2.24 -7.18 1.52
CA ALA A 43 0.84 -6.85 1.76
C ALA A 43 -0.10 -8.00 1.36
N PHE A 44 0.12 -8.60 0.19
CA PHE A 44 -0.70 -9.68 -0.36
C PHE A 44 -0.76 -10.90 0.57
N TRP A 45 0.36 -11.28 1.18
CA TRP A 45 0.43 -12.45 2.04
C TRP A 45 0.09 -12.19 3.51
N ARG A 46 0.12 -10.92 3.95
CA ARG A 46 -0.08 -10.56 5.36
C ARG A 46 -1.40 -9.82 5.64
N ILE A 47 -2.02 -9.23 4.63
CA ILE A 47 -3.23 -8.41 4.80
C ILE A 47 -4.35 -9.02 3.96
N THR A 48 -5.23 -9.79 4.59
CA THR A 48 -6.33 -10.48 3.91
C THR A 48 -7.21 -9.53 3.11
N SER A 49 -7.59 -8.39 3.69
CA SER A 49 -8.41 -7.38 3.01
C SER A 49 -7.73 -6.74 1.78
N PHE A 50 -6.39 -6.65 1.78
CA PHE A 50 -5.61 -6.18 0.62
C PHE A 50 -5.65 -7.22 -0.51
N ARG A 51 -5.45 -8.49 -0.17
CA ARG A 51 -5.55 -9.60 -1.11
C ARG A 51 -6.95 -9.72 -1.71
N ASP A 52 -7.98 -9.55 -0.88
CA ASP A 52 -9.36 -9.68 -1.30
C ASP A 52 -9.88 -8.52 -2.16
N ALA A 53 -9.16 -7.40 -2.16
CA ALA A 53 -9.45 -6.26 -3.03
C ALA A 53 -9.05 -6.51 -4.49
N TYR A 54 -8.21 -7.52 -4.78
CA TYR A 54 -7.95 -7.92 -6.17
C TYR A 54 -9.16 -8.65 -6.77
N PRO A 55 -9.51 -8.38 -8.03
CA PRO A 55 -10.53 -9.14 -8.74
C PRO A 55 -10.13 -10.61 -8.85
N LYS A 56 -11.13 -11.49 -8.89
CA LYS A 56 -10.93 -12.92 -9.13
C LYS A 56 -10.89 -13.17 -10.64
N LYS A 57 -9.93 -13.97 -11.09
CA LYS A 57 -9.89 -14.51 -12.45
C LYS A 57 -10.89 -15.65 -12.60
N ALA A 58 -11.10 -16.10 -13.84
CA ALA A 58 -11.96 -17.24 -14.16
C ALA A 58 -11.51 -18.55 -13.47
N ASP A 59 -10.21 -18.70 -13.20
CA ASP A 59 -9.63 -19.84 -12.49
C ASP A 59 -9.75 -19.73 -10.95
N GLY A 60 -10.40 -18.68 -10.43
CA GLY A 60 -10.56 -18.42 -9.00
C GLY A 60 -9.33 -17.78 -8.33
N SER A 61 -8.21 -17.64 -9.03
CA SER A 61 -7.02 -16.94 -8.54
C SER A 61 -7.25 -15.42 -8.50
N ARG A 62 -6.42 -14.70 -7.73
CA ARG A 62 -6.49 -13.23 -7.64
C ARG A 62 -5.68 -12.61 -8.78
N ASP A 63 -6.29 -11.70 -9.54
CA ASP A 63 -5.60 -10.99 -10.61
C ASP A 63 -4.72 -9.87 -10.09
N ARG A 64 -3.45 -10.20 -9.88
CA ARG A 64 -2.45 -9.26 -9.38
C ARG A 64 -1.94 -8.29 -10.43
N GLU A 65 -2.25 -8.47 -11.71
CA GLU A 65 -1.87 -7.53 -12.77
C GLU A 65 -2.90 -6.41 -12.98
N SER A 66 -4.10 -6.58 -12.41
CA SER A 66 -5.12 -5.54 -12.38
C SER A 66 -4.64 -4.26 -11.67
N PRO A 67 -5.18 -3.09 -12.04
CA PRO A 67 -4.91 -1.84 -11.33
C PRO A 67 -5.23 -1.94 -9.83
N LEU A 68 -4.36 -1.35 -9.02
CA LEU A 68 -4.53 -1.26 -7.57
C LEU A 68 -5.69 -0.32 -7.26
N SER A 69 -6.64 -0.78 -6.46
CA SER A 69 -7.66 0.10 -5.88
C SER A 69 -7.05 1.20 -5.00
N PRO A 70 -7.76 2.32 -4.77
CA PRO A 70 -7.36 3.36 -3.81
C PRO A 70 -6.89 2.82 -2.45
N TYR A 71 -7.63 1.85 -1.90
CA TYR A 71 -7.27 1.20 -0.64
C TYR A 71 -5.95 0.43 -0.74
N GLN A 72 -5.72 -0.30 -1.84
CA GLN A 72 -4.46 -1.02 -2.04
C GLN A 72 -3.29 -0.04 -2.21
N ALA A 73 -3.47 1.06 -2.95
CA ALA A 73 -2.45 2.10 -3.07
C ALA A 73 -2.10 2.71 -1.70
N TRP A 74 -3.10 3.01 -0.88
CA TRP A 74 -2.91 3.48 0.49
C TRP A 74 -2.14 2.47 1.35
N VAL A 75 -2.52 1.19 1.33
CA VAL A 75 -1.78 0.14 2.06
C VAL A 75 -0.32 0.09 1.63
N LEU A 76 -0.04 0.16 0.33
CA LEU A 76 1.35 0.11 -0.17
C LEU A 76 2.15 1.35 0.21
N SER A 77 1.54 2.52 0.25
CA SER A 77 2.21 3.73 0.76
C SER A 77 2.61 3.54 2.22
N ARG A 78 1.71 3.01 3.06
CA ARG A 78 1.96 2.73 4.49
C ARG A 78 3.03 1.65 4.69
N VAL A 79 3.01 0.58 3.89
CA VAL A 79 4.08 -0.43 3.88
C VAL A 79 5.41 0.20 3.49
N GLY A 80 5.43 1.12 2.52
CA GLY A 80 6.59 1.90 2.14
C GLY A 80 7.18 2.72 3.29
N ARG A 81 6.32 3.40 4.06
CA ARG A 81 6.70 4.14 5.28
C ARG A 81 7.37 3.22 6.30
N LEU A 82 6.74 2.07 6.59
CA LEU A 82 7.30 1.08 7.51
C LEU A 82 8.63 0.50 7.01
N MET A 83 8.77 0.28 5.70
CA MET A 83 10.02 -0.15 5.08
C MET A 83 11.12 0.92 5.19
N ALA A 84 10.77 2.21 5.21
CA ALA A 84 11.73 3.29 5.45
C ALA A 84 12.16 3.37 6.93
N GLN A 85 11.23 3.15 7.86
CA GLN A 85 11.47 3.22 9.31
C GLN A 85 12.19 1.98 9.85
N LEU A 86 11.65 0.78 9.58
CA LEU A 86 12.13 -0.48 10.15
C LEU A 86 13.28 -1.11 9.36
N ARG A 87 13.48 -0.68 8.11
CA ARG A 87 14.53 -1.08 7.15
C ARG A 87 14.60 -2.58 6.78
N ARG A 88 13.92 -3.48 7.50
CA ARG A 88 13.93 -4.93 7.29
C ARG A 88 12.51 -5.46 7.05
N SER A 89 12.33 -6.23 5.97
CA SER A 89 11.03 -6.80 5.58
C SER A 89 10.41 -7.70 6.66
N GLU A 90 11.21 -8.47 7.41
CA GLU A 90 10.68 -9.30 8.51
C GLU A 90 10.05 -8.47 9.62
N ARG A 91 10.65 -7.32 9.96
CA ARG A 91 10.09 -6.42 10.97
C ARG A 91 8.78 -5.80 10.50
N VAL A 92 8.68 -5.46 9.21
CA VAL A 92 7.44 -4.96 8.62
C VAL A 92 6.35 -6.05 8.65
N ARG A 93 6.69 -7.30 8.32
CA ARG A 93 5.75 -8.43 8.44
C ARG A 93 5.27 -8.64 9.88
N GLY A 94 6.19 -8.60 10.85
CA GLY A 94 5.86 -8.72 12.27
C GLY A 94 4.95 -7.59 12.74
N TYR A 95 5.23 -6.36 12.33
CA TYR A 95 4.39 -5.21 12.65
C TYR A 95 2.96 -5.35 12.10
N ILE A 96 2.82 -5.75 10.83
CA ILE A 96 1.50 -5.98 10.21
C ILE A 96 0.71 -7.05 10.98
N LEU A 97 1.39 -8.13 11.39
CA LEU A 97 0.76 -9.23 12.13
C LEU A 97 0.28 -8.78 13.51
N GLN A 98 1.06 -7.94 14.20
CA GLN A 98 0.71 -7.40 15.52
C GLN A 98 -0.37 -6.32 15.45
N ASN A 99 -0.45 -5.59 14.33
CA ASN A 99 -1.35 -4.45 14.15
C ASN A 99 -2.22 -4.59 12.89
N PRO A 100 -3.02 -5.66 12.74
CA PRO A 100 -3.79 -5.89 11.52
C PRO A 100 -4.84 -4.79 11.28
N ASN A 101 -5.37 -4.20 12.35
CA ASN A 101 -6.37 -3.15 12.28
C ASN A 101 -5.84 -1.88 11.61
N ASP A 102 -4.54 -1.61 11.67
CA ASP A 102 -3.91 -0.45 11.02
C ASP A 102 -3.99 -0.53 9.49
N PHE A 103 -4.23 -1.73 8.95
CA PHE A 103 -4.36 -1.95 7.51
C PHE A 103 -5.79 -2.25 7.09
N SER A 104 -6.75 -2.19 8.02
CA SER A 104 -8.15 -2.48 7.70
C SER A 104 -8.79 -1.43 6.78
N LYS A 105 -9.84 -1.82 6.05
CA LYS A 105 -10.67 -0.88 5.28
C LYS A 105 -11.30 0.20 6.17
N TYR A 106 -11.60 -0.14 7.43
CA TYR A 106 -12.12 0.82 8.41
C TYR A 106 -11.10 1.93 8.69
N SER A 107 -9.84 1.56 8.96
CA SER A 107 -8.76 2.51 9.20
C SER A 107 -8.48 3.38 7.98
N TYR A 108 -8.56 2.82 6.77
CA TYR A 108 -8.51 3.58 5.53
C TYR A 108 -9.62 4.64 5.46
N THR A 109 -10.88 4.25 5.62
CA THR A 109 -12.03 5.17 5.57
C THR A 109 -11.94 6.26 6.64
N LYS A 110 -11.49 5.91 7.84
CA LYS A 110 -11.27 6.88 8.93
C LYS A 110 -10.21 7.91 8.56
N ALA A 111 -9.07 7.47 8.04
CA ALA A 111 -7.99 8.36 7.63
C ALA A 111 -8.38 9.25 6.45
N GLN A 112 -9.10 8.72 5.46
CA GLN A 112 -9.60 9.48 4.32
C GLN A 112 -10.59 10.57 4.76
N LYS A 113 -11.53 10.26 5.67
CA LYS A 113 -12.47 11.25 6.23
C LYS A 113 -11.76 12.36 7.01
N GLN A 114 -10.67 12.03 7.71
CA GLN A 114 -9.91 13.04 8.45
C GLN A 114 -9.21 14.03 7.51
N LEU A 115 -8.67 13.56 6.39
CA LEU A 115 -8.12 14.43 5.35
C LEU A 115 -9.17 15.37 4.76
N ALA A 116 -10.35 14.86 4.44
CA ALA A 116 -11.45 15.66 3.91
C ALA A 116 -11.90 16.79 4.85
N LYS A 117 -11.76 16.60 6.18
CA LYS A 117 -12.08 17.63 7.18
C LYS A 117 -11.03 18.73 7.33
N ILE A 118 -9.79 18.48 6.91
CA ILE A 118 -8.69 19.46 7.01
C ILE A 118 -8.63 20.33 5.74
N GLY A 119 -9.09 19.81 4.61
CA GLY A 119 -9.15 20.53 3.34
C GLY A 119 -10.46 21.29 3.08
N ALA A 120 -11.39 21.29 4.03
CA ALA A 120 -12.64 22.05 4.02
C ALA A 120 -12.56 23.21 5.01
#